data_AF-A0A976JR42-F1
#
_entry.id   AF-A0A976JR42-F1
#
_cell.length_a   1.000
_cell.length_b   1.000
_cell.length_c   1.000
_cell.angle_alpha   90.00
_cell.angle_beta   90.00
_cell.angle_gamma   90.00
#
_symmetry.space_group_name_H-M   'P 1'
#
loop_
_entity.id
_entity.type
_entity.pdbx_description
1 polymer ?
#
loop_
_entity_poly.entity_id
_entity_poly.type
_entity_poly.pdbx_seq_one_letter_code
_entity_poly.pdbx_strand_id
1 'polypeptide(L)'
;MTLQSIINTINGFVWGPVMLVLILGTGLYLSIGLRGISIRKIGYGFRQLFIGRRGSGEGDISPFNALMTSLSATVGTGNIVGVATAVGIGGP
;
A
#
# COMPACT_ATOMS: atom_id res chain seq x y z
N MET A 1 -12.40 -36.63 -4.12
CA MET A 1 -12.01 -35.22 -3.89
C MET A 1 -13.25 -34.36 -4.01
N THR A 2 -13.60 -33.62 -2.97
CA THR A 2 -14.76 -32.71 -2.99
C THR A 2 -14.42 -31.46 -3.79
N LEU A 3 -15.39 -30.83 -4.46
CA LEU A 3 -15.16 -29.56 -5.17
C LEU A 3 -14.52 -28.49 -4.24
N GLN A 4 -14.90 -28.51 -2.96
CA GLN A 4 -14.35 -27.66 -1.91
C GLN A 4 -12.83 -27.85 -1.72
N SER A 5 -12.31 -29.09 -1.79
CA SER A 5 -10.88 -29.35 -1.61
C SER A 5 -10.05 -28.87 -2.80
N ILE A 6 -10.60 -28.96 -4.02
CA ILE A 6 -9.98 -28.39 -5.22
C ILE A 6 -9.91 -26.86 -5.11
N ILE A 7 -11.02 -26.21 -4.75
CA ILE A 7 -11.08 -24.75 -4.58
C ILE A 7 -10.11 -24.27 -3.50
N ASN A 8 -10.04 -24.95 -2.35
CA ASN A 8 -9.12 -24.59 -1.27
C ASN A 8 -7.64 -24.73 -1.68
N THR A 9 -7.32 -25.74 -2.48
CA THR A 9 -5.95 -25.95 -2.99
C THR A 9 -5.55 -24.81 -3.94
N ILE A 10 -6.44 -24.42 -4.86
CA ILE A 10 -6.20 -23.30 -5.77
C ILE A 10 -6.09 -22.00 -4.98
N ASN A 11 -6.96 -21.78 -3.99
CA ASN A 11 -6.93 -20.57 -3.18
C ASN A 11 -5.64 -20.43 -2.37
N GLY A 12 -5.18 -21.51 -1.73
CA GLY A 12 -3.92 -21.49 -0.98
C GLY A 12 -2.70 -21.22 -1.86
N PHE A 13 -2.73 -21.66 -3.12
CA PHE A 13 -1.65 -21.40 -4.07
C PHE A 13 -1.71 -19.96 -4.61
N VAL A 14 -2.86 -19.52 -5.11
CA VAL A 14 -3.01 -18.22 -5.78
C VAL A 14 -2.95 -17.07 -4.77
N TRP A 15 -3.76 -17.12 -3.71
CA TRP A 15 -3.88 -16.03 -2.72
C TRP A 15 -2.87 -16.13 -1.57
N GLY A 16 -2.11 -17.21 -1.51
CA GLY A 16 -1.08 -17.42 -0.49
C GLY A 16 0.27 -16.81 -0.90
N PRO A 17 1.37 -17.57 -0.81
CA PRO A 17 2.72 -17.04 -1.06
C PRO A 17 2.92 -16.45 -2.45
N VAL A 18 2.23 -16.97 -3.48
CA VAL A 18 2.43 -16.52 -4.87
C VAL A 18 1.99 -15.07 -5.07
N MET A 19 0.80 -14.70 -4.59
CA MET A 19 0.32 -13.32 -4.66
C MET A 19 1.24 -12.37 -3.87
N LEU A 20 1.69 -12.78 -2.68
CA LEU A 20 2.60 -11.97 -1.86
C LEU A 20 3.92 -11.70 -2.60
N VAL A 21 4.50 -12.74 -3.22
CA VAL A 21 5.74 -12.61 -4.01
C VAL A 21 5.53 -11.71 -5.23
N LEU A 22 4.40 -11.81 -5.93
CA LEU A 22 4.11 -10.96 -7.08
C LEU A 22 3.94 -9.48 -6.70
N ILE A 23 3.23 -9.19 -5.60
CA ILE A 23 3.06 -7.81 -5.11
C ILE A 23 4.40 -7.23 -4.67
N LEU A 24 5.16 -7.96 -3.85
CA LEU A 24 6.47 -7.52 -3.37
C LEU A 24 7.48 -7.38 -4.52
N GLY A 25 7.50 -8.34 -5.44
CA GLY A 25 8.37 -8.35 -6.61
C GLY A 25 8.08 -7.18 -7.56
N THR A 26 6.81 -6.91 -7.85
CA THR A 26 6.41 -5.75 -8.68
C THR A 26 6.78 -4.44 -8.00
N GLY A 27 6.52 -4.32 -6.69
CA GLY A 27 6.90 -3.14 -5.91
C GLY A 27 8.40 -2.89 -5.91
N LEU A 28 9.20 -3.94 -5.73
CA LEU A 28 10.66 -3.86 -5.74
C LEU A 28 11.20 -3.54 -7.15
N TYR A 29 10.67 -4.20 -8.19
CA TYR A 29 11.01 -3.95 -9.58
C TYR A 29 10.79 -2.48 -9.96
N LEU A 30 9.61 -1.94 -9.65
CA LEU A 30 9.32 -0.52 -9.90
C LEU A 30 10.19 0.39 -9.02
N SER A 31 10.41 0.04 -7.76
CA SER A 31 11.26 0.84 -6.86
C SER A 31 12.69 0.95 -7.37
N ILE A 32 13.30 -0.15 -7.84
CA ILE A 32 14.65 -0.14 -8.40
C ILE A 32 14.66 0.55 -9.77
N GLY A 33 13.69 0.26 -10.64
CA GLY A 33 13.55 0.87 -11.97
C GLY A 33 13.42 2.40 -11.91
N LEU A 34 12.65 2.92 -10.96
CA LEU A 34 12.50 4.35 -10.72
C LEU A 34 13.60 4.92 -9.80
N ARG A 35 14.65 4.16 -9.50
CA ARG A 35 15.78 4.56 -8.66
C ARG A 35 15.36 5.09 -7.28
N GLY A 36 14.35 4.47 -6.67
CA GLY A 36 13.84 4.83 -5.34
C GLY A 36 13.18 6.20 -5.30
N ILE A 37 12.51 6.62 -6.38
CA ILE A 37 11.89 7.95 -6.48
C ILE A 37 10.95 8.28 -5.32
N SER A 38 10.20 7.29 -4.81
CA SER A 38 9.29 7.46 -3.67
C SER A 38 10.00 7.95 -2.42
N ILE A 39 11.22 7.45 -2.17
CA ILE A 39 12.05 7.87 -1.04
C ILE A 39 12.72 9.21 -1.34
N ARG A 40 13.28 9.37 -2.54
CA ARG A 40 14.03 10.59 -2.93
C ARG A 40 13.15 11.84 -3.02
N LYS A 41 11.89 11.70 -3.46
CA LYS A 41 10.98 12.83 -3.69
C LYS A 41 9.97 13.04 -2.56
N ILE A 42 10.05 12.31 -1.45
CA ILE A 42 9.08 12.44 -0.35
C ILE A 42 9.05 13.88 0.20
N GLY A 43 10.22 14.50 0.38
CA GLY A 43 10.32 15.89 0.87
C GLY A 43 9.76 16.92 -0.12
N TYR A 44 9.95 16.68 -1.42
CA TYR A 44 9.31 17.49 -2.47
C TYR A 44 7.78 17.33 -2.41
N GLY A 45 7.29 16.10 -2.23
CA GLY A 45 5.87 15.80 -2.06
C GLY A 45 5.24 16.54 -0.88
N PHE A 46 5.87 16.48 0.30
CA PHE A 46 5.42 17.25 1.47
C PHE A 46 5.38 18.75 1.19
N ARG A 47 6.43 19.31 0.57
CA ARG A 47 6.46 20.73 0.20
C ARG A 47 5.29 21.10 -0.73
N GLN A 48 4.98 20.27 -1.72
CA GLN A 48 3.85 20.48 -2.63
C GLN A 48 2.50 20.41 -1.91
N LEU A 49 2.33 19.50 -0.95
CA LEU A 49 1.12 19.39 -0.13
C LEU A 49 0.88 20.64 0.74
N PHE A 50 1.96 21.20 1.32
CA PHE A 50 1.86 22.42 2.13
C PHE A 50 1.61 23.67 1.29
N ILE A 51 2.20 23.77 0.10
CA ILE A 51 2.02 24.91 -0.83
C ILE A 51 0.64 24.84 -1.53
N GLY A 52 0.20 23.64 -1.90
CA GLY A 52 -1.08 23.38 -2.58
C GLY A 52 -2.33 23.61 -1.73
N ARG A 53 -2.17 24.00 -0.45
CA ARG A 53 -3.29 24.43 0.41
C ARG A 53 -4.01 25.68 -0.08
N ARG A 54 -3.41 26.46 -1.00
CA ARG A 54 -3.93 27.73 -1.50
C ARG A 54 -4.27 27.75 -3.00
N GLY A 55 -4.05 26.66 -3.74
CA GLY A 55 -4.13 26.65 -5.20
C GLY A 55 -5.31 25.84 -5.75
N SER A 56 -6.20 26.53 -6.47
CA SER A 56 -7.24 25.94 -7.33
C SER A 56 -6.61 25.37 -8.61
N GLY A 57 -6.19 24.10 -8.59
CA GLY A 57 -5.96 23.34 -9.82
C GLY A 57 -7.29 22.79 -10.37
N GLU A 58 -7.28 22.15 -11.54
CA GLU A 58 -8.46 21.53 -12.20
C GLU A 58 -9.11 20.36 -11.43
N GLY A 59 -8.69 20.08 -10.19
CA GLY A 59 -9.25 19.02 -9.36
C GLY A 59 -10.30 19.55 -8.37
N ASP A 60 -11.35 18.77 -8.12
CA ASP A 60 -12.47 19.12 -7.22
C ASP A 60 -12.06 19.35 -5.76
N ILE A 61 -10.90 18.85 -5.35
CA ILE A 61 -10.40 18.94 -3.97
C ILE A 61 -8.92 19.32 -3.94
N SER A 62 -8.51 20.03 -2.89
CA SER A 62 -7.10 20.39 -2.71
C SER A 62 -6.19 19.14 -2.60
N PRO A 63 -4.92 19.22 -3.03
CA PRO A 63 -3.97 18.11 -2.88
C PRO A 63 -3.85 17.57 -1.45
N PHE A 64 -4.03 18.45 -0.45
CA PHE A 64 -4.06 18.07 0.96
C PHE A 64 -5.31 17.24 1.31
N ASN A 65 -6.48 17.64 0.83
CA ASN A 65 -7.72 16.91 1.05
C ASN A 65 -7.70 15.54 0.34
N ALA A 66 -7.19 15.48 -0.89
CA ALA A 66 -7.01 14.21 -1.61
C ALA A 66 -6.11 13.24 -0.84
N LEU A 67 -4.99 13.74 -0.30
CA LEU A 67 -4.11 12.95 0.56
C LEU A 67 -4.84 12.45 1.80
N MET A 68 -5.56 13.32 2.51
CA MET A 68 -6.28 12.94 3.73
C MET A 68 -7.37 11.90 3.47
N THR A 69 -8.08 11.98 2.34
CA THR A 69 -9.05 10.95 1.92
C THR A 69 -8.37 9.61 1.68
N SER A 70 -7.24 9.60 0.95
CA SER A 70 -6.48 8.36 0.71
C SER A 70 -5.86 7.78 1.99
N LEU A 71 -5.42 8.64 2.91
CA LEU A 71 -4.86 8.22 4.20
C LEU A 71 -5.96 7.63 5.09
N SER A 72 -7.14 8.24 5.12
CA SER A 72 -8.31 7.70 5.83
C SER A 72 -8.69 6.30 5.33
N ALA A 73 -8.61 6.08 4.01
CA ALA A 73 -8.91 4.77 3.42
C ALA A 73 -7.86 3.69 3.76
N THR A 74 -6.63 4.07 4.11
CA THR A 74 -5.52 3.14 4.33
C THR A 74 -5.11 3.00 5.80
N VAL A 75 -5.41 3.99 6.64
CA VAL A 75 -5.16 3.95 8.09
C VAL A 75 -6.39 3.45 8.81
N GLY A 76 -6.30 2.25 9.39
CA GLY A 76 -7.40 1.68 10.16
C GLY A 76 -6.94 0.55 11.08
N THR A 77 -7.93 -0.19 11.61
CA THR A 77 -7.71 -1.32 12.53
C THR A 77 -6.73 -2.35 11.97
N GLY A 78 -6.71 -2.53 10.65
CA GLY A 78 -5.78 -3.43 9.96
C GLY A 78 -4.30 -3.10 10.21
N ASN A 79 -3.93 -1.82 10.29
CA ASN A 79 -2.53 -1.46 10.56
C ASN A 79 -2.16 -1.69 12.03
N ILE A 80 -3.11 -1.53 12.96
CA ILE A 80 -2.87 -1.73 14.40
C ILE A 80 -2.81 -3.23 14.72
N VAL A 81 -3.89 -3.95 14.40
CA VAL A 81 -4.01 -5.38 14.69
C VAL A 81 -3.07 -6.20 13.80
N GLY A 82 -2.88 -5.80 12.55
CA GLY A 82 -1.96 -6.46 11.63
C GLY A 82 -0.52 -6.40 12.11
N VAL A 83 -0.03 -5.24 12.56
CA VAL A 83 1.33 -5.14 13.14
C VAL A 83 1.44 -5.95 14.42
N ALA A 84 0.45 -5.88 15.33
CA ALA A 84 0.45 -6.66 16.57
C ALA A 84 0.50 -8.17 16.28
N THR A 85 -0.26 -8.64 15.30
CA THR A 85 -0.30 -10.04 14.88
C THR A 85 1.01 -10.46 14.20
N ALA A 86 1.57 -9.60 13.35
CA ALA A 86 2.84 -9.85 12.67
C ALA A 86 4.00 -9.98 13.66
N VAL A 87 4.08 -9.09 14.66
CA VAL A 87 5.08 -9.17 15.72
C VAL A 87 4.85 -10.39 16.61
N GLY A 88 3.60 -10.65 17.00
CA GLY A 88 3.25 -11.76 17.88
C GLY A 88 3.53 -13.14 17.28
N ILE A 89 3.30 -13.31 15.97
CA ILE A 89 3.48 -14.59 15.27
C ILE A 89 4.85 -14.69 14.59
N GLY A 90 5.35 -13.59 14.03
CA GLY A 90 6.58 -13.53 13.23
C GLY A 90 7.84 -13.16 14.01
N GLY A 91 7.71 -12.69 15.25
CA GLY A 91 8.82 -12.15 16.04
C GLY A 91 9.05 -10.65 15.78
N PRO A 92 9.91 -10.01 16.60
CA PRO A 92 10.24 -8.59 16.48
C PRO A 92 11.13 -8.25 15.28
#